data_AF-A0A8S3VF99-F1
#
_entry.id   AF-A0A8S3VF99-F1
#
_cell.length_a   1.000
_cell.length_b   1.000
_cell.length_c   1.000
_cell.angle_alpha   90.00
_cell.angle_beta   90.00
_cell.angle_gamma   90.00
#
_symmetry.space_group_name_H-M   'P 1'
#
loop_
_entity.id
_entity.type
_entity.pdbx_description
1 polymer ?
#
loop_
_entity_poly.entity_id
_entity_poly.type
_entity_poly.pdbx_seq_one_letter_code
_entity_poly.pdbx_strand_id
1 'polypeptide(L)'
;METTAFKELSSKLILIHEDLRELINISKTQKIDETKIIETLKRELKISFNIVDEQQAVNSQELLINSSQDINNVRKSIISLWKRKLNERKQNFWNFLKSQNTVIIYETWLGKEMPVIPRKLRPKTIPGEHTDDINIRRENAIRNFEVEIKLLKNKANRYEHNYKKIDEEMFETFVAKFNAEITESINNLWRSDCEKEEIKSVQIWERKQLWLEEYEDHFGDLFVTEENTQDNEENEEEENKPLVRNKSDWIPRPTKDKDLEETIKTLKTNSLTSNKNVKDNLTREEKTALQNLKSDKSIIIKEADKGNAVVIMDREYYRDSILNMLQDEMSYEVTDKKIGPTNKYND
;
A
#
# COMPACT_ATOMS: atom_id res chain seq x y z
N MET A 1 14.67 41.49 43.55
CA MET A 1 15.42 41.31 42.29
C MET A 1 15.89 39.86 42.26
N GLU A 2 15.03 38.95 41.81
CA GLU A 2 15.48 37.58 41.51
C GLU A 2 16.52 37.67 40.40
N THR A 3 17.73 37.18 40.70
CA THR A 3 18.85 37.21 39.77
C THR A 3 18.53 36.32 38.58
N THR A 4 18.64 36.91 37.38
CA THR A 4 18.38 36.32 36.07
C THR A 4 19.03 34.93 35.88
N ALA A 5 20.13 34.66 36.60
CA ALA A 5 20.80 33.37 36.63
C ALA A 5 20.03 32.23 37.34
N PHE A 6 19.14 32.51 38.31
CA PHE A 6 18.41 31.48 39.07
C PHE A 6 17.14 30.98 38.36
N LYS A 7 16.45 31.86 37.62
CA LYS A 7 15.34 31.51 36.70
C LYS A 7 15.80 30.68 35.51
N GLU A 8 17.02 30.90 35.04
CA GLU A 8 17.59 30.17 33.92
C GLU A 8 18.13 28.79 34.32
N LEU A 9 18.73 28.68 35.52
CA LEU A 9 19.17 27.41 36.12
C LEU A 9 18.00 26.50 36.51
N SER A 10 16.86 27.01 36.99
CA SER A 10 15.67 26.18 37.29
C SER A 10 14.93 25.68 36.04
N SER A 11 14.91 26.48 34.97
CA SER A 11 14.23 26.14 33.71
C SER A 11 14.99 25.11 32.86
N LYS A 12 16.32 25.03 32.99
CA LYS A 12 17.14 24.03 32.28
C LYS A 12 17.31 22.73 33.08
N LEU A 13 17.26 22.79 34.42
CA LEU A 13 17.41 21.62 35.30
C LEU A 13 16.16 20.72 35.35
N ILE A 14 14.96 21.27 35.13
CA ILE A 14 13.70 20.52 34.99
C ILE A 14 13.63 19.84 33.60
N LEU A 15 14.01 20.56 32.55
CA LEU A 15 13.97 20.09 31.17
C LEU A 15 14.84 18.84 30.92
N ILE A 16 15.94 18.70 31.66
CA ILE A 16 16.95 17.65 31.47
C ILE A 16 16.71 16.44 32.40
N HIS A 17 15.96 16.60 33.50
CA HIS A 17 15.73 15.53 34.47
C HIS A 17 14.50 14.65 34.12
N GLU A 18 13.58 15.19 33.32
CA GLU A 18 12.46 14.48 32.69
C GLU A 18 12.93 13.59 31.52
N ASP A 19 13.77 14.17 30.66
CA ASP A 19 14.49 13.55 29.54
C ASP A 19 15.25 12.27 29.97
N LEU A 20 15.79 12.25 31.20
CA LEU A 20 16.55 11.13 31.79
C LEU A 20 15.70 10.00 32.39
N ARG A 21 14.42 10.20 32.74
CA ARG A 21 13.60 9.13 33.36
C ARG A 21 12.85 8.29 32.32
N GLU A 22 12.57 8.86 31.16
CA GLU A 22 11.76 8.26 30.10
C GLU A 22 12.56 7.23 29.28
N LEU A 23 13.84 7.50 29.06
CA LEU A 23 14.78 6.58 28.44
C LEU A 23 15.14 5.37 29.32
N ILE A 24 15.13 5.52 30.64
CA ILE A 24 15.47 4.44 31.61
C ILE A 24 14.37 3.37 31.70
N ASN A 25 13.13 3.69 31.30
CA ASN A 25 12.01 2.75 31.31
C ASN A 25 11.81 2.05 29.95
N ILE A 26 12.20 2.71 28.85
CA ILE A 26 12.25 2.15 27.48
C ILE A 26 13.22 0.95 27.40
N SER A 27 14.27 0.91 28.24
CA SER A 27 15.31 -0.11 28.17
C SER A 27 15.13 -1.34 29.07
N LYS A 28 14.16 -1.38 30.02
CA LYS A 28 14.15 -2.42 31.08
C LYS A 28 13.19 -3.61 30.94
N THR A 29 12.14 -3.60 30.10
CA THR A 29 11.08 -4.65 30.16
C THR A 29 10.87 -5.54 28.93
N GLN A 30 11.82 -5.59 27.99
CA GLN A 30 11.67 -6.29 26.70
C GLN A 30 10.63 -5.61 25.78
N LYS A 31 10.84 -5.74 24.46
CA LYS A 31 9.81 -5.84 23.41
C LYS A 31 8.38 -5.36 23.78
N ILE A 32 8.11 -4.06 24.00
CA ILE A 32 6.79 -3.67 24.54
C ILE A 32 6.16 -2.39 23.93
N ASP A 33 4.91 -2.63 23.53
CA ASP A 33 3.65 -1.87 23.54
C ASP A 33 3.59 -0.57 24.39
N GLU A 34 2.89 0.44 23.85
CA GLU A 34 2.86 1.84 24.28
C GLU A 34 2.40 2.08 25.74
N THR A 35 1.85 1.06 26.41
CA THR A 35 1.14 1.15 27.71
C THR A 35 2.03 1.17 28.96
N LYS A 36 3.24 0.58 28.95
CA LYS A 36 4.14 0.57 30.14
C LYS A 36 4.96 1.85 30.33
N ILE A 37 5.19 2.61 29.26
CA ILE A 37 5.82 3.94 29.33
C ILE A 37 4.89 4.91 30.10
N ILE A 38 3.57 4.72 29.94
CA ILE A 38 2.52 5.56 30.53
C ILE A 38 2.42 5.41 32.06
N GLU A 39 2.66 4.23 32.65
CA GLU A 39 2.52 4.03 34.11
C GLU A 39 3.72 4.49 34.94
N THR A 40 4.94 4.32 34.44
CA THR A 40 6.15 4.69 35.18
C THR A 40 6.33 6.21 35.25
N LEU A 41 5.99 6.95 34.19
CA LEU A 41 6.00 8.42 34.19
C LEU A 41 5.02 9.01 35.22
N LYS A 42 3.87 8.37 35.39
CA LYS A 42 2.84 8.78 36.37
C LYS A 42 3.27 8.58 37.83
N ARG A 43 4.07 7.54 38.13
CA ARG A 43 4.52 7.23 39.50
C ARG A 43 5.63 8.18 39.96
N GLU A 44 6.47 8.61 39.03
CA GLU A 44 7.68 9.38 39.26
C GLU A 44 7.43 10.89 39.41
N LEU A 45 6.41 11.42 38.72
CA LEU A 45 5.85 12.77 38.93
C LEU A 45 5.17 12.95 40.31
N LYS A 46 4.78 11.85 40.97
CA LYS A 46 4.09 11.85 42.27
C LYS A 46 5.06 11.93 43.45
N ILE A 47 6.31 11.50 43.27
CA ILE A 47 7.34 11.46 44.32
C ILE A 47 8.02 12.83 44.49
N SER A 48 8.14 13.61 43.41
CA SER A 48 8.69 14.98 43.43
C SER A 48 7.79 16.00 44.13
N PHE A 49 6.52 15.66 44.39
CA PHE A 49 5.51 16.58 44.92
C PHE A 49 5.47 16.68 46.47
N ASN A 50 6.12 15.75 47.18
CA ASN A 50 5.98 15.63 48.65
C ASN A 50 6.93 16.53 49.48
N ILE A 51 7.64 17.50 48.88
CA ILE A 51 8.71 18.25 49.57
C ILE A 51 8.49 19.78 49.63
N VAL A 52 7.38 20.36 49.12
CA VAL A 52 7.24 21.84 49.13
C VAL A 52 5.95 22.32 49.82
N ASP A 53 6.16 23.25 50.76
CA ASP A 53 5.21 23.88 51.68
C ASP A 53 4.07 24.64 50.99
N GLU A 54 2.92 24.70 51.67
CA GLU A 54 1.55 24.81 51.11
C GLU A 54 1.20 26.12 50.36
N GLN A 55 1.99 27.19 50.45
CA GLN A 55 1.70 28.48 49.75
C GLN A 55 2.52 28.75 48.48
N GLN A 56 3.66 28.06 48.25
CA GLN A 56 4.37 28.11 46.96
C GLN A 56 3.79 27.14 45.92
N ALA A 57 2.86 26.28 46.32
CA ALA A 57 2.34 25.19 45.52
C ALA A 57 1.43 25.62 44.35
N VAL A 58 0.65 26.71 44.47
CA VAL A 58 -0.39 27.05 43.47
C VAL A 58 0.21 27.65 42.18
N ASN A 59 1.13 28.61 42.28
CA ASN A 59 1.85 29.14 41.10
C ASN A 59 2.81 28.11 40.48
N SER A 60 3.37 27.23 41.31
CA SER A 60 4.23 26.13 40.86
C SER A 60 3.42 25.05 40.13
N GLN A 61 2.18 24.77 40.58
CA GLN A 61 1.25 23.84 39.93
C GLN A 61 0.82 24.29 38.55
N GLU A 62 0.50 25.57 38.37
CA GLU A 62 0.09 26.11 37.07
C GLU A 62 1.26 26.14 36.06
N LEU A 63 2.48 26.45 36.52
CA LEU A 63 3.71 26.33 35.74
C LEU A 63 4.03 24.87 35.36
N LEU A 64 3.79 23.93 36.28
CA LEU A 64 3.96 22.48 36.07
C LEU A 64 2.94 21.90 35.09
N ILE A 65 1.68 22.35 35.14
CA ILE A 65 0.63 21.94 34.20
C ILE A 65 0.97 22.40 32.79
N ASN A 66 1.38 23.66 32.62
CA ASN A 66 1.79 24.20 31.32
C ASN A 66 3.04 23.48 30.77
N SER A 67 4.07 23.27 31.62
CA SER A 67 5.27 22.51 31.25
C SER A 67 4.95 21.06 30.85
N SER A 68 4.04 20.40 31.58
CA SER A 68 3.57 19.04 31.26
C SER A 68 2.80 18.99 29.94
N GLN A 69 2.04 20.04 29.61
CA GLN A 69 1.35 20.14 28.33
C GLN A 69 2.32 20.38 27.18
N ASP A 70 3.36 21.18 27.39
CA ASP A 70 4.41 21.43 26.40
C ASP A 70 5.23 20.17 26.09
N ILE A 71 5.59 19.41 27.13
CA ILE A 71 6.26 18.10 26.98
C ILE A 71 5.38 17.12 26.17
N ASN A 72 4.07 17.06 26.46
CA ASN A 72 3.14 16.21 25.71
C ASN A 72 2.99 16.66 24.24
N ASN A 73 3.06 17.95 23.97
CA ASN A 73 2.99 18.49 22.62
C ASN A 73 4.25 18.18 21.82
N VAL A 74 5.43 18.32 22.43
CA VAL A 74 6.72 17.92 21.83
C VAL A 74 6.72 16.42 21.53
N ARG A 75 6.27 15.59 22.48
CA ARG A 75 6.14 14.14 22.30
C ARG A 75 5.23 13.76 21.13
N LYS A 76 4.02 14.32 21.06
CA LYS A 76 3.09 14.08 19.94
C LYS A 76 3.68 14.51 18.60
N SER A 77 4.36 15.65 18.57
CA SER A 77 5.04 16.17 17.38
C SER A 77 6.10 15.18 16.86
N ILE A 78 6.93 14.65 17.76
CA ILE A 78 8.02 13.72 17.40
C ILE A 78 7.47 12.37 16.95
N ILE A 79 6.44 11.83 17.62
CA ILE A 79 5.79 10.58 17.19
C ILE A 79 5.16 10.75 15.81
N SER A 80 4.47 11.87 15.56
CA SER A 80 3.88 12.15 14.25
C SER A 80 4.94 12.28 13.17
N LEU A 81 6.04 12.98 13.47
CA LEU A 81 7.17 13.12 12.55
C LEU A 81 7.80 11.76 12.23
N TRP A 82 8.04 10.95 13.26
CA TRP A 82 8.60 9.60 13.15
C TRP A 82 7.77 8.72 12.24
N LYS A 83 6.45 8.61 12.49
CA LYS A 83 5.54 7.80 11.68
C LYS A 83 5.54 8.25 10.22
N ARG A 84 5.49 9.56 9.99
CA ARG A 84 5.49 10.12 8.63
C ARG A 84 6.80 9.82 7.91
N LYS A 85 7.93 10.13 8.52
CA LYS A 85 9.26 9.95 7.94
C LYS A 85 9.58 8.48 7.73
N LEU A 86 9.22 7.61 8.67
CA LEU A 86 9.45 6.16 8.54
C LEU A 86 8.67 5.58 7.36
N ASN A 87 7.42 6.01 7.17
CA ASN A 87 6.61 5.59 6.04
C ASN A 87 7.17 6.12 4.70
N GLU A 88 7.58 7.38 4.64
CA GLU A 88 8.21 7.99 3.47
C GLU A 88 9.52 7.26 3.10
N ARG A 89 10.35 7.00 4.11
CA ARG A 89 11.63 6.28 4.00
C ARG A 89 11.42 4.86 3.51
N LYS A 90 10.46 4.14 4.10
CA LYS A 90 10.05 2.78 3.68
C LYS A 90 9.64 2.74 2.20
N GLN A 91 8.83 3.69 1.75
CA GLN A 91 8.39 3.72 0.35
C GLN A 91 9.55 3.97 -0.61
N ASN A 92 10.46 4.90 -0.27
CA ASN A 92 11.67 5.14 -1.05
C ASN A 92 12.57 3.89 -1.08
N PHE A 93 12.80 3.24 0.06
CA PHE A 93 13.58 2.00 0.12
C PHE A 93 12.98 0.88 -0.73
N TRP A 94 11.67 0.65 -0.63
CA TRP A 94 10.97 -0.35 -1.46
C TRP A 94 11.13 -0.06 -2.96
N ASN A 95 10.98 1.22 -3.36
CA ASN A 95 11.13 1.61 -4.76
C ASN A 95 12.57 1.49 -5.26
N PHE A 96 13.56 1.77 -4.40
CA PHE A 96 14.97 1.51 -4.65
C PHE A 96 15.21 0.02 -4.89
N LEU A 97 14.88 -0.81 -3.91
CA LEU A 97 15.07 -2.27 -3.96
C LEU A 97 14.44 -2.88 -5.20
N LYS A 98 13.17 -2.52 -5.48
CA LYS A 98 12.44 -2.97 -6.67
C LYS A 98 13.17 -2.56 -7.95
N SER A 99 13.58 -1.30 -8.06
CA SER A 99 14.20 -0.78 -9.29
C SER A 99 15.57 -1.42 -9.51
N GLN A 100 16.39 -1.52 -8.46
CA GLN A 100 17.72 -2.12 -8.50
C GLN A 100 17.66 -3.59 -8.89
N ASN A 101 16.81 -4.38 -8.24
CA ASN A 101 16.72 -5.81 -8.55
C ASN A 101 16.08 -6.05 -9.93
N THR A 102 15.17 -5.19 -10.38
CA THR A 102 14.68 -5.25 -11.77
C THR A 102 15.80 -4.99 -12.78
N VAL A 103 16.70 -4.04 -12.49
CA VAL A 103 17.90 -3.80 -13.33
C VAL A 103 18.76 -5.04 -13.42
N ILE A 104 19.07 -5.68 -12.29
CA ILE A 104 19.91 -6.90 -12.27
C ILE A 104 19.31 -7.99 -13.17
N ILE A 105 18.01 -8.23 -13.05
CA ILE A 105 17.29 -9.23 -13.86
C ILE A 105 17.33 -8.83 -15.35
N TYR A 106 17.06 -7.56 -15.66
CA TYR A 106 17.05 -7.08 -17.05
C TYR A 106 18.43 -7.11 -17.69
N GLU A 107 19.50 -6.82 -16.95
CA GLU A 107 20.88 -6.95 -17.42
C GLU A 107 21.24 -8.41 -17.67
N THR A 108 20.76 -9.30 -16.81
CA THR A 108 20.92 -10.75 -16.99
C THR A 108 20.23 -11.22 -18.27
N TRP A 109 18.99 -10.78 -18.50
CA TRP A 109 18.22 -11.11 -19.70
C TRP A 109 18.85 -10.55 -20.97
N LEU A 110 19.39 -9.32 -20.93
CA LEU A 110 20.05 -8.70 -22.06
C LEU A 110 21.40 -9.39 -22.40
N GLY A 111 22.08 -9.94 -21.39
CA GLY A 111 23.38 -10.60 -21.55
C GLY A 111 23.34 -12.05 -22.05
N LYS A 112 22.15 -12.65 -22.23
CA LYS A 112 22.00 -13.99 -22.80
C LYS A 112 22.26 -13.99 -24.32
N GLU A 113 22.72 -15.13 -24.86
CA GLU A 113 22.94 -15.32 -26.30
C GLU A 113 21.70 -14.98 -27.14
N MET A 114 20.51 -15.30 -26.61
CA MET A 114 19.22 -14.79 -27.08
C MET A 114 18.60 -13.89 -26.00
N PRO A 115 18.62 -12.56 -26.18
CA PRO A 115 18.09 -11.64 -25.19
C PRO A 115 16.61 -11.84 -24.91
N VAL A 116 16.25 -11.99 -23.63
CA VAL A 116 14.84 -12.12 -23.22
C VAL A 116 14.21 -10.73 -23.10
N ILE A 117 13.41 -10.34 -24.10
CA ILE A 117 12.78 -9.03 -24.13
C ILE A 117 11.46 -9.03 -23.32
N PRO A 118 11.30 -8.13 -22.32
CA PRO A 118 10.05 -8.01 -21.57
C PRO A 118 8.86 -7.79 -22.49
N ARG A 119 7.70 -8.41 -22.21
CA ARG A 119 6.48 -8.32 -23.06
C ARG A 119 6.13 -6.90 -23.51
N LYS A 120 6.31 -5.91 -22.63
CA LYS A 120 6.02 -4.49 -22.91
C LYS A 120 6.88 -3.88 -24.03
N LEU A 121 8.05 -4.47 -24.30
CA LEU A 121 9.04 -3.99 -25.29
C LEU A 121 9.13 -4.90 -26.52
N ARG A 122 8.40 -6.01 -26.55
CA ARG A 122 8.44 -6.94 -27.69
C ARG A 122 7.78 -6.30 -28.93
N PRO A 123 8.42 -6.37 -30.11
CA PRO A 123 7.79 -5.96 -31.35
C PRO A 123 6.62 -6.92 -31.66
N LYS A 124 5.50 -6.39 -32.17
CA LYS A 124 4.35 -7.21 -32.58
C LYS A 124 4.67 -7.96 -33.88
N THR A 125 4.24 -9.19 -34.05
CA THR A 125 4.39 -9.89 -35.33
C THR A 125 3.48 -9.26 -36.40
N ILE A 126 4.00 -9.11 -37.62
CA ILE A 126 3.25 -8.61 -38.78
C ILE A 126 3.30 -9.72 -39.84
N PRO A 127 2.16 -10.26 -40.31
CA PRO A 127 2.14 -11.32 -41.32
C PRO A 127 2.79 -10.86 -42.63
N GLY A 128 3.66 -11.69 -43.21
CA GLY A 128 4.31 -11.44 -44.51
C GLY A 128 5.43 -10.38 -44.48
N GLU A 129 5.91 -9.99 -43.30
CA GLU A 129 6.99 -9.01 -43.16
C GLU A 129 8.34 -9.57 -43.64
N HIS A 130 9.15 -8.72 -44.30
CA HIS A 130 10.47 -9.08 -44.76
C HIS A 130 11.43 -9.32 -43.57
N THR A 131 12.36 -10.27 -43.72
CA THR A 131 13.32 -10.63 -42.66
C THR A 131 14.15 -9.44 -42.16
N ASP A 132 14.49 -8.52 -43.06
CA ASP A 132 15.28 -7.33 -42.70
C ASP A 132 14.48 -6.36 -41.82
N ASP A 133 13.19 -6.18 -42.09
CA ASP A 133 12.32 -5.32 -41.28
C ASP A 133 12.11 -5.91 -39.88
N ILE A 134 11.97 -7.25 -39.78
CA ILE A 134 11.93 -7.98 -38.51
C ILE A 134 13.20 -7.71 -37.70
N ASN A 135 14.37 -7.78 -38.34
CA ASN A 135 15.66 -7.53 -37.69
C ASN A 135 15.79 -6.07 -37.20
N ILE A 136 15.39 -5.09 -38.01
CA ILE A 136 15.39 -3.67 -37.62
C ILE A 136 14.50 -3.44 -36.40
N ARG A 137 13.31 -4.05 -36.36
CA ARG A 137 12.39 -3.93 -35.21
C ARG A 137 12.96 -4.62 -33.96
N ARG A 138 13.65 -5.75 -34.13
CA ARG A 138 14.34 -6.44 -33.04
C ARG A 138 15.46 -5.57 -32.46
N GLU A 139 16.33 -5.00 -33.30
CA GLU A 139 17.38 -4.09 -32.85
C GLU A 139 16.84 -2.86 -32.12
N ASN A 140 15.74 -2.30 -32.63
CA ASN A 140 15.09 -1.17 -31.95
C ASN A 140 14.50 -1.57 -30.59
N ALA A 141 13.92 -2.77 -30.47
CA ALA A 141 13.42 -3.29 -29.20
C ALA A 141 14.55 -3.49 -28.17
N ILE A 142 15.72 -3.98 -28.61
CA ILE A 142 16.92 -4.11 -27.76
C ILE A 142 17.39 -2.72 -27.31
N ARG A 143 17.49 -1.75 -28.22
CA ARG A 143 17.88 -0.38 -27.87
C ARG A 143 16.92 0.26 -26.86
N ASN A 144 15.61 0.07 -27.05
CA ASN A 144 14.60 0.53 -26.09
C ASN A 144 14.75 -0.17 -24.73
N PHE A 145 15.13 -1.44 -24.73
CA PHE A 145 15.38 -2.20 -23.51
C PHE A 145 16.59 -1.67 -22.74
N GLU A 146 17.70 -1.35 -23.42
CA GLU A 146 18.87 -0.69 -22.81
C GLU A 146 18.52 0.68 -22.20
N VAL A 147 17.70 1.47 -22.90
CA VAL A 147 17.22 2.76 -22.40
C VAL A 147 16.39 2.57 -21.13
N GLU A 148 15.49 1.60 -21.11
CA GLU A 148 14.69 1.29 -19.92
C GLU A 148 15.57 0.86 -18.73
N ILE A 149 16.60 0.04 -18.96
CA ILE A 149 17.58 -0.32 -17.93
C ILE A 149 18.27 0.93 -17.38
N LYS A 150 18.73 1.84 -18.24
CA LYS A 150 19.35 3.11 -17.82
C LYS A 150 18.38 3.98 -17.00
N LEU A 151 17.11 4.05 -17.41
CA LEU A 151 16.08 4.79 -16.67
C LEU A 151 15.81 4.18 -15.30
N LEU A 152 15.81 2.84 -15.19
CA LEU A 152 15.64 2.14 -13.92
C LEU A 152 16.84 2.34 -12.99
N LYS A 153 18.08 2.34 -13.50
CA LYS A 153 19.28 2.70 -12.73
C LYS A 153 19.18 4.11 -12.16
N ASN A 154 18.80 5.08 -12.99
CA ASN A 154 18.59 6.46 -12.54
C ASN A 154 17.48 6.57 -11.49
N LYS A 155 16.39 5.81 -11.64
CA LYS A 155 15.33 5.72 -10.63
C LYS A 155 15.86 5.16 -9.31
N ALA A 156 16.61 4.05 -9.35
CA ALA A 156 17.22 3.44 -8.18
C ALA A 156 18.10 4.45 -7.44
N ASN A 157 19.04 5.10 -8.12
CA ASN A 157 19.93 6.09 -7.51
C ASN A 157 19.16 7.24 -6.83
N ARG A 158 18.07 7.73 -7.44
CA ARG A 158 17.23 8.76 -6.81
C ARG A 158 16.55 8.27 -5.55
N TYR A 159 15.96 7.08 -5.58
CA TYR A 159 15.32 6.51 -4.39
C TYR A 159 16.34 6.22 -3.29
N GLU A 160 17.54 5.78 -3.66
CA GLU A 160 18.66 5.58 -2.74
C GLU A 160 19.03 6.85 -2.01
N HIS A 161 19.26 7.91 -2.78
CA HIS A 161 19.54 9.24 -2.24
C HIS A 161 18.40 9.72 -1.32
N ASN A 162 17.14 9.55 -1.74
CA ASN A 162 16.00 10.03 -0.97
C ASN A 162 15.85 9.35 0.39
N TYR A 163 15.99 8.02 0.49
CA TYR A 163 15.83 7.37 1.80
C TYR A 163 17.01 7.68 2.73
N LYS A 164 18.23 7.80 2.19
CA LYS A 164 19.43 8.23 2.96
C LYS A 164 19.28 9.66 3.47
N LYS A 165 18.77 10.56 2.62
CA LYS A 165 18.47 11.93 3.00
C LYS A 165 17.44 12.00 4.14
N ILE A 166 16.44 11.13 4.14
CA ILE A 166 15.47 11.06 5.26
C ILE A 166 16.17 10.62 6.56
N ASP A 167 17.09 9.66 6.49
CA ASP A 167 17.87 9.23 7.66
C ASP A 167 18.74 10.40 8.20
N GLU A 168 19.34 11.21 7.33
CA GLU A 168 20.08 12.43 7.69
C GLU A 168 19.17 13.51 8.31
N GLU A 169 18.03 13.84 7.68
CA GLU A 169 17.06 14.81 8.19
C GLU A 169 16.52 14.41 9.58
N MET A 170 16.31 13.12 9.81
CA MET A 170 15.87 12.60 11.10
C MET A 170 16.96 12.75 12.15
N PHE A 171 18.21 12.42 11.81
CA PHE A 171 19.35 12.60 12.70
C PHE A 171 19.54 14.08 13.08
N GLU A 172 19.51 14.99 12.11
CA GLU A 172 19.58 16.45 12.37
C GLU A 172 18.46 16.92 13.29
N THR A 173 17.24 16.40 13.09
CA THR A 173 16.10 16.72 13.96
C THR A 173 16.33 16.23 15.39
N PHE A 174 16.94 15.06 15.58
CA PHE A 174 17.25 14.53 16.90
C PHE A 174 18.31 15.38 17.60
N VAL A 175 19.42 15.70 16.91
CA VAL A 175 20.49 16.56 17.44
C VAL A 175 19.96 17.94 17.83
N ALA A 176 19.03 18.50 17.06
CA ALA A 176 18.45 19.82 17.35
C ALA A 176 17.50 19.83 18.56
N LYS A 177 16.89 18.69 18.90
CA LYS A 177 15.83 18.60 19.91
C LYS A 177 16.26 17.93 21.21
N PHE A 178 17.30 17.11 21.19
CA PHE A 178 17.72 16.28 22.30
C PHE A 178 19.19 16.46 22.61
N ASN A 179 19.58 16.12 23.85
CA ASN A 179 20.99 16.02 24.19
C ASN A 179 21.66 14.82 23.49
N ALA A 180 22.99 14.74 23.55
CA ALA A 180 23.78 13.76 22.80
C ALA A 180 23.43 12.29 23.15
N GLU A 181 23.20 11.98 24.42
CA GLU A 181 22.93 10.61 24.91
C GLU A 181 21.55 10.11 24.43
N ILE A 182 20.54 10.99 24.49
CA ILE A 182 19.19 10.72 24.00
C ILE A 182 19.19 10.62 22.48
N THR A 183 19.93 11.49 21.81
CA THR A 183 20.08 11.49 20.34
C THR A 183 20.61 10.15 19.85
N GLU A 184 21.66 9.62 20.47
CA GLU A 184 22.24 8.32 20.08
C GLU A 184 21.23 7.17 20.27
N SER A 185 20.54 7.15 21.41
CA SER A 185 19.54 6.13 21.71
C SER A 185 18.36 6.16 20.73
N ILE A 186 17.84 7.35 20.45
CA ILE A 186 16.73 7.55 19.51
C ILE A 186 17.17 7.23 18.07
N ASN A 187 18.40 7.56 17.68
CA ASN A 187 18.94 7.20 16.37
C ASN A 187 19.09 5.68 16.22
N ASN A 188 19.50 4.97 17.27
CA ASN A 188 19.56 3.51 17.25
C ASN A 188 18.16 2.88 17.11
N LEU A 189 17.16 3.44 17.78
CA LEU A 189 15.76 3.01 17.62
C LEU A 189 15.26 3.27 16.19
N TRP A 190 15.59 4.43 15.61
CA TRP A 190 15.24 4.77 14.24
C TRP A 190 15.82 3.75 13.26
N ARG A 191 17.11 3.45 13.39
CA ARG A 191 17.80 2.44 12.57
C ARG A 191 17.16 1.06 12.72
N SER A 192 16.82 0.64 13.93
CA SER A 192 16.17 -0.65 14.16
C SER A 192 14.80 -0.74 13.50
N ASP A 193 14.00 0.33 13.53
CA ASP A 193 12.69 0.35 12.87
C ASP A 193 12.82 0.41 11.34
N CYS A 194 13.80 1.16 10.84
CA CYS A 194 14.17 1.14 9.42
C CYS A 194 14.53 -0.27 8.96
N GLU A 195 15.43 -0.96 9.68
CA GLU A 195 15.87 -2.32 9.37
C GLU A 195 14.71 -3.33 9.34
N LYS A 196 13.78 -3.24 10.30
CA LYS A 196 12.57 -4.10 10.29
C LYS A 196 11.73 -3.90 9.04
N GLU A 197 11.56 -2.66 8.58
CA GLU A 197 10.80 -2.37 7.36
C GLU A 197 11.57 -2.77 6.09
N GLU A 198 12.92 -2.71 6.11
CA GLU A 198 13.76 -3.24 5.04
C GLU A 198 13.64 -4.75 4.90
N ILE A 199 13.74 -5.49 6.01
CA ILE A 199 13.59 -6.95 6.02
C ILE A 199 12.25 -7.36 5.41
N LYS A 200 11.15 -6.68 5.80
CA LYS A 200 9.83 -6.93 5.20
C LYS A 200 9.82 -6.66 3.69
N SER A 201 10.48 -5.58 3.27
CA SER A 201 10.58 -5.20 1.86
C SER A 201 11.36 -6.24 1.06
N VAL A 202 12.46 -6.76 1.61
CA VAL A 202 13.26 -7.85 1.02
C VAL A 202 12.42 -9.13 0.90
N GLN A 203 11.73 -9.55 1.95
CA GLN A 203 10.85 -10.74 1.91
C GLN A 203 9.72 -10.61 0.88
N ILE A 204 9.15 -9.41 0.70
CA ILE A 204 8.15 -9.16 -0.35
C ILE A 204 8.80 -9.26 -1.73
N TRP A 205 10.03 -8.76 -1.90
CA TRP A 205 10.76 -8.86 -3.15
C TRP A 205 11.13 -10.30 -3.50
N GLU A 206 11.66 -11.08 -2.56
CA GLU A 206 12.04 -12.49 -2.76
C GLU A 206 10.90 -13.31 -3.35
N ARG A 207 9.67 -13.13 -2.84
CA ARG A 207 8.48 -13.78 -3.41
C ARG A 207 8.19 -13.40 -4.87
N LYS A 208 8.53 -12.17 -5.26
CA LYS A 208 8.41 -11.71 -6.65
C LYS A 208 9.57 -12.16 -7.52
N GLN A 209 10.74 -12.32 -6.92
CA GLN A 209 11.92 -12.80 -7.63
C GLN A 209 11.71 -14.24 -8.13
N LEU A 210 11.13 -15.12 -7.30
CA LEU A 210 10.75 -16.47 -7.73
C LEU A 210 9.85 -16.44 -8.98
N TRP A 211 8.86 -15.54 -9.03
CA TRP A 211 8.01 -15.37 -10.21
C TRP A 211 8.78 -14.87 -11.45
N LEU A 212 9.81 -14.04 -11.26
CA LEU A 212 10.67 -13.53 -12.35
C LEU A 212 11.70 -14.55 -12.81
N GLU A 213 12.15 -15.45 -11.94
CA GLU A 213 13.04 -16.57 -12.28
C GLU A 213 12.28 -17.61 -13.13
N GLU A 214 11.02 -17.91 -12.78
CA GLU A 214 10.13 -18.77 -13.57
C GLU A 214 9.53 -18.08 -14.81
N TYR A 215 9.83 -16.79 -15.04
CA TYR A 215 9.26 -16.03 -16.16
C TYR A 215 9.68 -16.60 -17.52
N GLU A 216 10.88 -17.15 -17.62
CA GLU A 216 11.39 -17.76 -18.85
C GLU A 216 10.63 -19.05 -19.20
N ASP A 217 10.34 -19.89 -18.20
CA ASP A 217 9.60 -21.15 -18.39
C ASP A 217 8.15 -20.91 -18.85
N HIS A 218 7.55 -19.77 -18.46
CA HIS A 218 6.15 -19.46 -18.74
C HIS A 218 5.94 -18.54 -19.96
N PHE A 219 6.95 -17.72 -20.30
CA PHE A 219 6.80 -16.66 -21.32
C PHE A 219 8.03 -16.42 -22.19
N GLY A 220 9.15 -17.10 -21.92
CA GLY A 220 10.41 -16.99 -22.65
C GLY A 220 10.34 -17.56 -24.07
N ASP A 221 9.46 -18.54 -24.29
CA ASP A 221 9.42 -19.32 -25.54
C ASP A 221 8.47 -18.76 -26.62
N LEU A 222 7.86 -17.59 -26.38
CA LEU A 222 6.89 -16.98 -27.32
C LEU A 222 7.55 -16.20 -28.47
N PHE A 223 8.80 -16.54 -28.81
CA PHE A 223 9.43 -16.22 -30.08
C PHE A 223 10.27 -17.41 -30.55
N VAL A 224 9.81 -18.02 -31.66
CA VAL A 224 10.36 -19.15 -32.42
C VAL A 224 9.82 -20.55 -32.04
N THR A 225 8.61 -20.85 -32.50
CA THR A 225 8.41 -22.04 -33.35
C THR A 225 7.61 -21.63 -34.60
N GLU A 226 8.32 -21.56 -35.72
CA GLU A 226 7.72 -21.76 -37.04
C GLU A 226 7.41 -23.26 -37.16
N GLU A 227 6.34 -23.73 -36.54
CA GLU A 227 5.74 -25.05 -36.84
C GLU A 227 4.42 -25.16 -36.06
N ASN A 228 3.33 -24.77 -36.72
CA ASN A 228 2.05 -25.48 -36.61
C ASN A 228 1.18 -25.13 -37.83
N THR A 229 1.69 -25.46 -39.01
CA THR A 229 0.87 -25.85 -40.16
C THR A 229 0.63 -27.35 -40.07
N GLN A 230 -0.25 -27.76 -39.15
CA GLN A 230 -0.98 -29.03 -39.15
C GLN A 230 -1.79 -29.05 -37.86
N ASP A 231 -3.05 -28.61 -37.99
CA ASP A 231 -4.23 -29.12 -37.29
C ASP A 231 -5.43 -28.29 -37.79
N ASN A 232 -5.59 -28.33 -39.12
CA ASN A 232 -6.85 -28.10 -39.79
C ASN A 232 -7.32 -29.48 -40.25
N GLU A 233 -7.93 -30.22 -39.33
CA GLU A 233 -8.93 -31.26 -39.59
C GLU A 233 -9.40 -31.74 -38.21
N GLU A 234 -10.71 -31.79 -38.00
CA GLU A 234 -11.42 -32.11 -36.74
C GLU A 234 -11.66 -30.93 -35.77
N ASN A 235 -12.72 -30.14 -36.05
CA ASN A 235 -13.85 -29.91 -35.13
C ASN A 235 -14.79 -28.80 -35.67
N GLU A 236 -15.69 -29.16 -36.60
CA GLU A 236 -16.81 -28.30 -37.06
C GLU A 236 -17.94 -28.14 -36.00
N GLU A 237 -17.70 -28.36 -34.70
CA GLU A 237 -18.73 -28.31 -33.65
C GLU A 237 -18.56 -27.16 -32.62
N GLU A 238 -17.65 -26.20 -32.84
CA GLU A 238 -17.42 -25.09 -31.87
C GLU A 238 -18.15 -23.77 -32.17
N GLU A 239 -18.94 -23.65 -33.24
CA GLU A 239 -19.63 -22.38 -33.57
C GLU A 239 -20.83 -22.04 -32.67
N ASN A 240 -21.24 -22.94 -31.76
CA ASN A 240 -22.41 -22.75 -30.88
C ASN A 240 -22.11 -22.67 -29.38
N LYS A 241 -20.92 -22.20 -28.97
CA LYS A 241 -20.62 -21.94 -27.55
C LYS A 241 -20.74 -20.44 -27.25
N PRO A 242 -21.54 -20.02 -26.25
CA PRO A 242 -21.67 -18.61 -25.91
C PRO A 242 -20.30 -18.04 -25.50
N LEU A 243 -19.95 -16.85 -26.03
CA LEU A 243 -18.71 -16.12 -25.72
C LEU A 243 -18.50 -15.93 -24.20
N VAL A 244 -19.61 -15.87 -23.45
CA VAL A 244 -19.61 -15.77 -21.99
C VAL A 244 -19.80 -17.16 -21.40
N ARG A 245 -18.73 -17.71 -20.83
CA ARG A 245 -18.82 -18.91 -20.00
C ARG A 245 -19.51 -18.53 -18.69
N ASN A 246 -20.52 -19.30 -18.29
CA ASN A 246 -21.05 -19.20 -16.93
C ASN A 246 -19.90 -19.41 -15.93
N LYS A 247 -19.99 -18.74 -14.77
CA LYS A 247 -19.01 -18.95 -13.68
C LYS A 247 -18.92 -20.45 -13.41
N SER A 248 -17.70 -20.98 -13.29
CA SER A 248 -17.51 -22.38 -12.99
C SER A 248 -18.10 -22.71 -11.62
N ASP A 249 -18.84 -23.81 -11.52
CA ASP A 249 -19.25 -24.41 -10.24
C ASP A 249 -18.10 -25.18 -9.58
N TRP A 250 -16.85 -24.90 -10.00
CA TRP A 250 -15.70 -25.62 -9.51
C TRP A 250 -15.41 -25.21 -8.08
N ILE A 251 -15.65 -26.15 -7.17
CA ILE A 251 -15.27 -26.06 -5.77
C ILE A 251 -14.02 -26.94 -5.61
N PRO A 252 -12.88 -26.40 -5.17
CA PRO A 252 -11.68 -27.20 -4.95
C PRO A 252 -11.99 -28.32 -3.95
N ARG A 253 -11.43 -29.51 -4.18
CA ARG A 253 -11.47 -30.59 -3.19
C ARG A 253 -10.72 -30.14 -1.92
N PRO A 254 -11.14 -30.60 -0.73
CA PRO A 254 -10.42 -30.31 0.51
C PRO A 254 -8.94 -30.64 0.38
N THR A 255 -8.10 -29.70 0.82
CA THR A 255 -6.65 -29.80 0.82
C THR A 255 -6.22 -30.85 1.84
N LYS A 256 -5.07 -31.50 1.62
CA LYS A 256 -4.46 -32.39 2.62
C LYS A 256 -3.88 -31.64 3.83
N ASP A 257 -3.74 -30.33 3.72
CA ASP A 257 -3.28 -29.44 4.78
C ASP A 257 -4.40 -29.24 5.81
N LYS A 258 -4.19 -29.81 6.99
CA LYS A 258 -5.17 -29.82 8.07
C LYS A 258 -5.38 -28.42 8.67
N ASP A 259 -4.32 -27.62 8.76
CA ASP A 259 -4.38 -26.28 9.35
C ASP A 259 -5.10 -25.31 8.41
N LEU A 260 -4.89 -25.47 7.10
CA LEU A 260 -5.61 -24.71 6.06
C LEU A 260 -7.11 -25.05 6.09
N GLU A 261 -7.47 -26.34 6.14
CA GLU A 261 -8.87 -26.77 6.20
C GLU A 261 -9.57 -26.32 7.50
N GLU A 262 -8.87 -26.35 8.64
CA GLU A 262 -9.39 -25.85 9.91
C GLU A 262 -9.59 -24.34 9.88
N THR A 263 -8.66 -23.59 9.26
CA THR A 263 -8.78 -22.14 9.07
C THR A 263 -9.96 -21.81 8.15
N ILE A 264 -10.10 -22.49 7.00
CA ILE A 264 -11.22 -22.32 6.06
C ILE A 264 -12.54 -22.64 6.75
N LYS A 265 -12.61 -23.72 7.52
CA LYS A 265 -13.79 -24.09 8.29
C LYS A 265 -14.14 -23.00 9.31
N THR A 266 -13.16 -22.51 10.06
CA THR A 266 -13.33 -21.47 11.08
C THR A 266 -13.80 -20.15 10.45
N LEU A 267 -13.26 -19.77 9.29
CA LEU A 267 -13.70 -18.58 8.55
C LEU A 267 -15.10 -18.72 7.96
N LYS A 268 -15.50 -19.93 7.52
CA LYS A 268 -16.86 -20.20 7.05
C LYS A 268 -17.87 -20.19 8.21
N THR A 269 -17.51 -20.73 9.37
CA THR A 269 -18.39 -20.73 10.56
C THR A 269 -18.46 -19.38 11.25
N ASN A 270 -17.37 -18.59 11.21
CA ASN A 270 -17.31 -17.25 11.80
C ASN A 270 -17.73 -16.15 10.80
N SER A 271 -17.93 -16.49 9.52
CA SER A 271 -18.54 -15.58 8.56
C SER A 271 -20.02 -15.41 8.87
N LEU A 272 -20.33 -14.22 9.41
CA LEU A 272 -21.61 -13.53 9.30
C LEU A 272 -22.75 -13.99 10.22
N THR A 273 -22.48 -14.59 11.37
CA THR A 273 -23.43 -14.44 12.50
C THR A 273 -23.14 -13.12 13.22
N SER A 274 -23.64 -12.04 12.62
CA SER A 274 -24.06 -10.79 13.27
C SER A 274 -23.42 -10.50 14.64
N ASN A 275 -22.23 -9.88 14.63
CA ASN A 275 -21.85 -9.03 15.75
C ASN A 275 -22.81 -7.83 15.74
N LYS A 276 -23.91 -7.94 16.48
CA LYS A 276 -24.99 -6.93 16.57
C LYS A 276 -24.57 -5.55 17.11
N ASN A 277 -23.28 -5.35 17.38
CA ASN A 277 -22.73 -4.13 18.00
C ASN A 277 -21.55 -3.53 17.21
N VAL A 278 -21.50 -3.68 15.88
CA VAL A 278 -20.62 -2.81 15.09
C VAL A 278 -21.29 -1.45 15.00
N LYS A 279 -20.66 -0.43 15.60
CA LYS A 279 -21.09 0.96 15.41
C LYS A 279 -21.04 1.26 13.92
N ASP A 280 -22.15 1.74 13.37
CA ASP A 280 -22.24 2.15 11.99
C ASP A 280 -21.15 3.20 11.69
N ASN A 281 -20.41 2.99 10.60
CA ASN A 281 -19.35 3.89 10.18
C ASN A 281 -19.88 5.16 9.49
N LEU A 282 -21.20 5.23 9.26
CA LEU A 282 -21.87 6.39 8.70
C LEU A 282 -22.56 7.22 9.79
N THR A 283 -22.35 8.53 9.70
CA THR A 283 -23.11 9.52 10.48
C THR A 283 -24.58 9.52 10.09
N ARG A 284 -25.44 10.12 10.93
CA ARG A 284 -26.88 10.19 10.65
C ARG A 284 -27.16 11.05 9.41
N GLU A 285 -26.37 12.09 9.22
CA GLU A 285 -26.43 13.02 8.11
C GLU A 285 -26.08 12.32 6.79
N GLU A 286 -25.01 11.51 6.77
CA GLU A 286 -24.63 10.70 5.62
C GLU A 286 -25.69 9.66 5.26
N LYS A 287 -26.28 8.98 6.25
CA LYS A 287 -27.39 8.05 6.01
C LYS A 287 -28.60 8.73 5.39
N THR A 288 -28.95 9.91 5.90
CA THR A 288 -30.07 10.70 5.38
C THR A 288 -29.78 11.14 3.94
N ALA A 289 -28.55 11.59 3.66
CA ALA A 289 -28.11 11.92 2.31
C ALA A 289 -28.20 10.72 1.36
N LEU A 290 -27.78 9.52 1.78
CA LEU A 290 -27.90 8.29 0.99
C LEU A 290 -29.36 7.88 0.75
N GLN A 291 -30.25 8.04 1.74
CA GLN A 291 -31.68 7.79 1.58
C GLN A 291 -32.32 8.77 0.59
N ASN A 292 -31.96 10.05 0.69
CA ASN A 292 -32.42 11.07 -0.26
C ASN A 292 -31.93 10.73 -1.67
N LEU A 293 -30.64 10.40 -1.83
CA LEU A 293 -30.07 10.03 -3.12
C LEU A 293 -30.72 8.78 -3.71
N LYS A 294 -31.04 7.78 -2.87
CA LYS A 294 -31.74 6.56 -3.31
C LYS A 294 -33.19 6.81 -3.69
N SER A 295 -33.85 7.78 -3.06
CA SER A 295 -35.27 8.10 -3.34
C SER A 295 -35.45 9.01 -4.55
N ASP A 296 -34.38 9.67 -5.02
CA ASP A 296 -34.41 10.51 -6.20
C ASP A 296 -34.59 9.67 -7.49
N LYS A 297 -35.75 9.85 -8.13
CA LYS A 297 -36.11 9.15 -9.37
C LYS A 297 -35.55 9.82 -10.62
N SER A 298 -34.99 11.02 -10.53
CA SER A 298 -34.37 11.72 -11.67
C SER A 298 -33.00 11.18 -12.01
N ILE A 299 -32.35 10.44 -11.11
CA ILE A 299 -31.00 9.91 -11.30
C ILE A 299 -30.96 8.37 -11.42
N ILE A 300 -29.88 7.88 -12.00
CA ILE A 300 -29.48 6.47 -12.05
C ILE A 300 -28.09 6.34 -11.45
N ILE A 301 -27.94 5.35 -10.57
CA ILE A 301 -26.68 5.02 -9.89
C ILE A 301 -26.26 3.61 -10.33
N LYS A 302 -25.07 3.48 -10.90
CA LYS A 302 -24.53 2.21 -11.42
C LYS A 302 -23.06 2.03 -11.01
N GLU A 303 -22.65 0.78 -10.90
CA GLU A 303 -21.22 0.44 -10.75
C GLU A 303 -20.49 0.78 -12.06
N ALA A 304 -19.28 1.34 -11.94
CA ALA A 304 -18.45 1.59 -13.10
C ALA A 304 -17.88 0.29 -13.67
N ASP A 305 -17.78 0.18 -15.00
CA ASP A 305 -17.19 -0.97 -15.68
C ASP A 305 -15.71 -1.23 -15.27
N LYS A 306 -15.00 -0.18 -14.85
CA LYS A 306 -13.60 -0.24 -14.41
C LYS A 306 -13.42 0.32 -13.00
N GLY A 307 -13.19 -0.57 -12.04
CA GLY A 307 -12.73 -0.26 -10.68
C GLY A 307 -13.83 0.10 -9.67
N ASN A 308 -13.42 0.27 -8.40
CA ASN A 308 -14.26 0.62 -7.23
C ASN A 308 -14.82 2.06 -7.31
N ALA A 309 -15.53 2.38 -8.39
CA ALA A 309 -16.17 3.67 -8.60
C ALA A 309 -17.67 3.48 -8.89
N VAL A 310 -18.44 4.51 -8.57
CA VAL A 310 -19.89 4.56 -8.80
C VAL A 310 -20.19 5.73 -9.72
N VAL A 311 -21.02 5.49 -10.72
CA VAL A 311 -21.46 6.49 -11.70
C VAL A 311 -22.87 6.94 -11.35
N ILE A 312 -23.08 8.26 -11.31
CA ILE A 312 -24.39 8.89 -11.12
C ILE A 312 -24.71 9.67 -12.41
N MET A 313 -25.86 9.40 -13.01
CA MET A 313 -26.31 10.02 -14.25
C MET A 313 -27.76 10.47 -14.15
N ASP A 314 -28.15 11.46 -14.96
CA ASP A 314 -29.55 11.75 -15.21
C ASP A 314 -30.25 10.55 -15.90
N ARG A 315 -31.46 10.25 -15.47
CA ARG A 315 -32.22 9.07 -15.90
C ARG A 315 -32.72 9.19 -17.33
N GLU A 316 -33.22 10.36 -17.71
CA GLU A 316 -33.73 10.61 -19.07
C GLU A 316 -32.57 10.50 -20.07
N TYR A 317 -31.45 11.18 -19.76
CA TYR A 317 -30.24 11.11 -20.58
C TYR A 317 -29.72 9.68 -20.74
N TYR A 318 -29.66 8.89 -19.65
CA TYR A 318 -29.24 7.49 -19.72
C TYR A 318 -30.18 6.66 -20.59
N ARG A 319 -31.50 6.82 -20.42
CA ARG A 319 -32.52 6.12 -21.21
C ARG A 319 -32.37 6.42 -22.70
N ASP A 320 -32.25 7.70 -23.06
CA ASP A 320 -32.14 8.13 -24.44
C ASP A 320 -30.85 7.63 -25.09
N SER A 321 -29.73 7.67 -24.34
CA SER A 321 -28.45 7.13 -24.81
C SER A 321 -28.53 5.63 -25.13
N ILE A 322 -29.20 4.85 -24.28
CA ILE A 322 -29.40 3.41 -24.51
C ILE A 322 -30.34 3.17 -25.69
N LEU A 323 -31.44 3.91 -25.80
CA LEU A 323 -32.36 3.78 -26.94
C LEU A 323 -31.67 4.12 -28.26
N ASN A 324 -30.84 5.16 -28.30
CA ASN A 324 -30.05 5.52 -29.48
C ASN A 324 -29.02 4.44 -29.83
N MET A 325 -28.40 3.81 -28.84
CA MET A 325 -27.46 2.71 -29.07
C MET A 325 -28.16 1.46 -29.61
N LEU A 326 -29.37 1.17 -29.10
CA LEU A 326 -30.19 0.03 -29.55
C LEU A 326 -30.84 0.23 -30.92
N GLN A 327 -30.83 1.45 -31.47
CA GLN A 327 -31.25 1.73 -32.85
C GLN A 327 -30.23 1.27 -33.89
N ASP A 328 -29.03 0.85 -33.48
CA ASP A 328 -28.03 0.32 -34.40
C ASP A 328 -28.41 -1.07 -34.92
N GLU A 329 -29.03 -1.10 -36.10
CA GLU A 329 -29.45 -2.31 -36.82
C GLU A 329 -28.27 -3.18 -37.27
N MET A 330 -27.03 -2.68 -37.27
CA MET A 330 -25.84 -3.48 -37.57
C MET A 330 -25.42 -4.38 -36.40
N SER A 331 -25.72 -3.95 -35.16
CA SER A 331 -25.27 -4.61 -33.94
C SER A 331 -26.40 -5.31 -33.17
N TYR A 332 -27.65 -4.85 -33.33
CA TYR A 332 -28.82 -5.34 -32.59
C TYR A 332 -29.97 -5.71 -33.51
N GLU A 333 -30.67 -6.81 -33.20
CA GLU A 333 -31.88 -7.24 -33.90
C GLU A 333 -33.08 -7.27 -32.94
N VAL A 334 -34.26 -6.88 -33.43
CA VAL A 334 -35.51 -6.95 -32.66
C VAL A 334 -35.92 -8.41 -32.51
N THR A 335 -36.16 -8.86 -31.28
CA THR A 335 -36.58 -10.24 -31.01
C THR A 335 -37.96 -10.29 -30.35
N ASP A 336 -38.85 -11.14 -30.86
CA ASP A 336 -40.18 -11.38 -30.27
C ASP A 336 -40.14 -12.34 -29.07
N LYS A 337 -38.99 -12.99 -28.87
CA LYS A 337 -38.81 -13.99 -27.82
C LYS A 337 -38.37 -13.26 -26.54
N LYS A 338 -39.16 -13.36 -25.46
CA LYS A 338 -38.75 -12.97 -24.10
C LYS A 338 -37.68 -13.93 -23.53
N ILE A 339 -36.55 -14.05 -24.22
CA ILE A 339 -35.40 -14.84 -23.81
C ILE A 339 -34.34 -13.85 -23.35
N GLY A 340 -34.53 -13.36 -22.13
CA GLY A 340 -33.55 -12.57 -21.41
C GLY A 340 -33.49 -13.00 -19.96
N PRO A 341 -32.34 -12.84 -19.27
CA PRO A 341 -32.21 -13.18 -17.85
C PRO A 341 -33.10 -12.33 -16.91
N THR A 342 -33.83 -11.35 -17.45
CA THR A 342 -34.68 -10.38 -16.74
C THR A 342 -36.13 -10.81 -16.53
N ASN A 343 -36.54 -12.04 -16.89
CA ASN A 343 -37.87 -12.60 -16.57
C ASN A 343 -38.19 -12.68 -15.05
N LYS A 344 -37.27 -12.25 -14.16
CA LYS A 344 -37.45 -12.17 -12.71
C LYS A 344 -37.91 -10.80 -12.18
N TYR A 345 -38.06 -9.78 -13.03
CA TYR A 345 -38.49 -8.45 -12.60
C TYR A 345 -39.79 -8.03 -13.30
N ASN A 346 -40.85 -8.81 -13.06
CA ASN A 346 -42.21 -8.29 -13.10
C ASN A 346 -42.72 -8.34 -11.67
N ASP A 347 -42.64 -7.22 -10.96
CA ASP A 347 -43.52 -6.78 -9.87
C ASP A 347 -43.19 -5.32 -9.50
#